data_AF-A0A7K0MLD1-F1
#
_entry.id   AF-A0A7K0MLD1-F1
#
_cell.length_a   1.000
_cell.length_b   1.000
_cell.length_c   1.000
_cell.angle_alpha   90.00
_cell.angle_beta   90.00
_cell.angle_gamma   90.00
#
_symmetry.space_group_name_H-M   'P 1'
#
loop_
_entity.id
_entity.type
_entity.pdbx_description
1 polymer ?
#
loop_
_entity_poly.entity_id
_entity_poly.type
_entity_poly.pdbx_seq_one_letter_code
_entity_poly.pdbx_strand_id
1 'polypeptide(L)'
;MSADLGGLAAVLDKAGRSDPMDRSSALEMGRALVQAAPSLPRPAPIPVVLSMVFGVPPEPDRSNEIPRGPQTNHWSETQVIDEQMQDEATTLVETATQQNPLIGRWIVAAMAVLVLIIGGYFLFNTLQKESFPVPDLMGLEQGQATNLVTEFKWKVVAVEASDDLIAVGSVIRTEPENGKNLQSGKKLTLIVSTGPPPVVLPELKGLDAATAIATLTNSGLKLGAEVPESDENIQVGTVLRWEVSLQPSLVAGQEVIKGSTVDIFVSDGPAPRVVPDLTGLTLEAATTMLNDLDLTLNRADDQFFLMVELGGVGSQSPLPGELLDRGKAVTVAISKGPDLLSVPQLKTLKIDQVRLAVVNAGFTLGKIRGDTKGYPIAIRWEDEVVTAGQQIPRGSVLDIFYYGS
;
A
#
# COMPACT_ATOMS: atom_id res chain seq x y z
N MET A 1 -17.89 30.18 -4.35
CA MET A 1 -18.45 29.55 -5.56
C MET A 1 -19.25 28.35 -5.08
N SER A 2 -20.58 28.49 -4.92
CA SER A 2 -21.42 27.35 -4.55
C SER A 2 -21.51 26.43 -5.76
N ALA A 3 -20.86 25.29 -5.72
CA ALA A 3 -21.15 24.22 -6.65
C ALA A 3 -22.64 23.89 -6.49
N ASP A 4 -23.44 24.12 -7.53
CA ASP A 4 -24.83 23.67 -7.57
C ASP A 4 -24.79 22.14 -7.68
N LEU A 5 -24.74 21.48 -6.53
CA LEU A 5 -24.61 20.02 -6.41
C LEU A 5 -25.91 19.29 -6.79
N GLY A 6 -26.91 20.01 -7.29
CA GLY A 6 -28.15 19.47 -7.86
C GLY A 6 -28.80 18.41 -6.95
N GLY A 7 -29.28 17.32 -7.56
CA GLY A 7 -29.93 16.22 -6.83
C GLY A 7 -29.06 15.49 -5.80
N LEU A 8 -27.74 15.74 -5.76
CA LEU A 8 -26.82 15.11 -4.80
C LEU A 8 -26.56 15.96 -3.56
N ALA A 9 -26.98 17.23 -3.55
CA ALA A 9 -26.71 18.16 -2.44
C ALA A 9 -27.22 17.61 -1.09
N ALA A 10 -28.44 17.08 -1.07
CA ALA A 10 -29.04 16.54 0.15
C ALA A 10 -28.37 15.25 0.64
N VAL A 11 -27.83 14.43 -0.28
CA VAL A 11 -27.14 13.17 0.06
C VAL A 11 -25.76 13.49 0.67
N LEU A 12 -25.06 14.46 0.10
CA LEU A 12 -23.73 14.87 0.53
C LEU A 12 -23.76 15.69 1.83
N ASP A 13 -24.76 16.56 2.04
CA ASP A 13 -24.95 17.30 3.29
C ASP A 13 -25.08 16.36 4.49
N LYS A 14 -25.93 15.33 4.36
CA LYS A 14 -26.18 14.38 5.45
C LYS A 14 -25.01 13.42 5.67
N ALA A 15 -24.27 13.08 4.61
CA ALA A 15 -23.08 12.25 4.70
C ALA A 15 -21.87 12.98 5.30
N GLY A 16 -21.78 14.30 5.10
CA GLY A 16 -20.66 15.13 5.52
C GLY A 16 -20.76 15.71 6.93
N ARG A 17 -21.78 15.34 7.72
CA ARG A 17 -21.95 15.86 9.09
C ARG A 17 -20.81 15.40 10.01
N SER A 18 -20.34 16.30 10.87
CA SER A 18 -19.21 16.02 11.76
C SER A 18 -19.52 14.91 12.77
N ASP A 19 -20.73 14.86 13.31
CA ASP A 19 -21.17 13.84 14.26
C ASP A 19 -21.52 12.51 13.55
N PRO A 20 -20.87 11.38 13.89
CA PRO A 20 -21.17 10.07 13.31
C PRO A 20 -22.61 9.57 13.50
N MET A 21 -23.29 9.97 14.58
CA MET A 21 -24.68 9.56 14.84
C MET A 21 -25.68 10.26 13.91
N ASP A 22 -25.32 11.41 13.36
CA ASP A 22 -26.15 12.19 12.43
C ASP A 22 -25.83 11.91 10.95
N ARG A 23 -24.84 11.05 10.67
CA ARG A 23 -24.46 10.63 9.31
C ARG A 23 -25.42 9.57 8.78
N SER A 24 -25.64 9.60 7.47
CA SER A 24 -26.37 8.54 6.76
C SER A 24 -25.66 7.20 6.92
N SER A 25 -26.38 6.14 7.30
CA SER A 25 -25.86 4.78 7.19
C SER A 25 -25.62 4.39 5.72
N ALA A 26 -24.78 3.39 5.46
CA ALA A 26 -24.47 2.94 4.10
C ALA A 26 -25.75 2.53 3.31
N LEU A 27 -26.73 1.92 4.01
CA LEU A 27 -28.01 1.53 3.42
C LEU A 27 -28.89 2.74 3.07
N GLU A 28 -28.95 3.74 3.94
CA GLU A 28 -29.72 4.96 3.70
C GLU A 28 -29.09 5.81 2.59
N MET A 29 -27.76 5.91 2.56
CA MET A 29 -27.02 6.59 1.51
C MET A 29 -27.27 5.93 0.15
N GLY A 30 -27.21 4.59 0.08
CA GLY A 30 -27.50 3.85 -1.15
C GLY A 30 -28.91 4.13 -1.69
N ARG A 31 -29.92 4.15 -0.82
CA ARG A 31 -31.29 4.51 -1.22
C ARG A 31 -31.41 5.96 -1.70
N ALA A 32 -30.74 6.89 -1.02
CA ALA A 32 -30.78 8.30 -1.38
C ALA A 32 -30.10 8.57 -2.74
N LEU A 33 -29.01 7.87 -3.06
CA LEU A 33 -28.35 7.96 -4.37
C LEU A 33 -29.23 7.41 -5.50
N VAL A 34 -29.92 6.30 -5.28
CA VAL A 34 -30.85 5.73 -6.27
C VAL A 34 -32.04 6.66 -6.51
N GLN A 35 -32.55 7.33 -5.46
CA GLN A 35 -33.61 8.33 -5.60
C GLN A 35 -33.14 9.61 -6.30
N ALA A 36 -31.86 9.99 -6.14
CA ALA A 36 -31.27 11.15 -6.80
C ALA A 36 -30.89 10.89 -8.28
N ALA A 37 -30.65 9.64 -8.67
CA ALA A 37 -30.18 9.26 -10.00
C ALA A 37 -31.00 9.82 -11.19
N PRO A 38 -32.35 9.89 -11.14
CA PRO A 38 -33.15 10.46 -12.24
C PRO A 38 -32.96 11.97 -12.45
N SER A 39 -32.45 12.67 -11.44
CA SER A 39 -32.24 14.13 -11.48
C SER A 39 -30.84 14.53 -11.95
N LEU A 40 -29.98 13.55 -12.28
CA LEU A 40 -28.63 13.79 -12.77
C LEU A 40 -28.59 13.97 -14.30
N PRO A 41 -27.75 14.91 -14.81
CA PRO A 41 -27.59 15.09 -16.25
C PRO A 41 -26.98 13.85 -16.90
N ARG A 42 -27.54 13.41 -18.04
CA ARG A 42 -26.98 12.29 -18.80
C ARG A 42 -25.68 12.72 -19.49
N PRO A 43 -24.64 11.86 -19.53
CA PRO A 43 -23.39 12.18 -20.21
C PRO A 43 -23.60 12.31 -21.72
N ALA A 44 -22.87 13.23 -22.35
CA ALA A 44 -22.93 13.43 -23.80
C ALA A 44 -22.23 12.28 -24.56
N PRO A 45 -22.68 11.92 -25.78
CA PRO A 45 -22.03 10.90 -26.59
C PRO A 45 -20.62 11.31 -27.01
N ILE A 46 -19.69 10.34 -27.00
CA ILE A 46 -18.31 10.53 -27.43
C ILE A 46 -18.26 10.59 -28.98
N PRO A 47 -17.58 11.57 -29.61
CA PRO A 47 -17.50 11.65 -31.06
C PRO A 47 -16.56 10.57 -31.63
N VAL A 48 -17.03 9.86 -32.66
CA VAL A 48 -16.24 8.87 -33.39
C VAL A 48 -15.51 9.56 -34.55
N VAL A 49 -14.18 9.51 -34.56
CA VAL A 49 -13.33 10.00 -35.66
C VAL A 49 -13.14 8.89 -36.70
N LEU A 50 -13.65 9.10 -37.91
CA LEU A 50 -13.41 8.23 -39.08
C LEU A 50 -12.06 8.58 -39.72
N SER A 51 -11.13 7.63 -39.74
CA SER A 51 -9.87 7.73 -40.48
C SER A 51 -10.08 7.33 -41.94
N MET A 52 -9.72 8.23 -42.86
CA MET A 52 -9.73 8.06 -44.31
C MET A 52 -8.39 7.47 -44.83
N VAL A 53 -8.52 6.58 -45.84
CA VAL A 53 -7.74 6.52 -47.10
C VAL A 53 -6.29 5.97 -47.10
N PHE A 54 -6.09 4.88 -47.85
CA PHE A 54 -5.02 4.72 -48.83
C PHE A 54 -5.57 4.04 -50.10
N GLY A 55 -5.39 4.68 -51.27
CA GLY A 55 -5.74 4.16 -52.61
C GLY A 55 -4.67 3.22 -53.18
N VAL A 56 -4.93 2.48 -54.27
CA VAL A 56 -4.63 2.83 -55.70
C VAL A 56 -5.11 1.68 -56.65
N PRO A 57 -5.38 1.92 -57.97
CA PRO A 57 -6.38 1.26 -58.87
C PRO A 57 -5.73 0.49 -60.07
N PRO A 58 -6.36 0.27 -61.27
CA PRO A 58 -7.67 -0.28 -61.68
C PRO A 58 -7.57 -1.61 -62.52
N GLU A 59 -8.74 -2.20 -62.85
CA GLU A 59 -9.05 -3.39 -63.69
C GLU A 59 -8.18 -3.64 -64.97
N PRO A 60 -8.12 -4.89 -65.51
CA PRO A 60 -9.16 -5.32 -66.47
C PRO A 60 -9.58 -6.82 -66.44
N ASP A 61 -10.86 -7.03 -66.75
CA ASP A 61 -11.52 -8.18 -67.40
C ASP A 61 -10.59 -9.25 -68.01
N ARG A 62 -10.78 -10.54 -67.66
CA ARG A 62 -10.89 -11.69 -68.61
C ARG A 62 -11.52 -12.94 -67.97
N SER A 63 -12.54 -13.43 -68.67
CA SER A 63 -13.04 -14.80 -68.75
C SER A 63 -11.95 -15.87 -68.99
N ASN A 64 -12.08 -17.03 -68.33
CA ASN A 64 -12.06 -18.41 -68.89
C ASN A 64 -11.71 -19.46 -67.81
N GLU A 65 -12.60 -20.45 -67.59
CA GLU A 65 -12.44 -21.84 -68.10
C GLU A 65 -10.98 -22.40 -68.12
N ILE A 66 -10.58 -23.61 -67.69
CA ILE A 66 -11.14 -24.99 -67.69
C ILE A 66 -10.27 -25.91 -66.71
N PRO A 67 -10.12 -27.27 -66.78
CA PRO A 67 -10.51 -28.19 -65.69
C PRO A 67 -9.47 -29.28 -65.23
N ARG A 68 -9.95 -30.15 -64.31
CA ARG A 68 -9.73 -31.62 -64.10
C ARG A 68 -8.32 -32.26 -64.10
N GLY A 69 -8.12 -33.16 -63.12
CA GLY A 69 -7.28 -34.37 -63.24
C GLY A 69 -7.29 -35.25 -61.97
N PRO A 70 -7.70 -36.55 -62.02
CA PRO A 70 -7.85 -37.45 -60.86
C PRO A 70 -6.80 -38.60 -60.81
N GLN A 71 -6.96 -39.53 -59.84
CA GLN A 71 -6.52 -40.95 -59.68
C GLN A 71 -6.10 -41.18 -58.19
N THR A 72 -6.44 -42.25 -57.45
CA THR A 72 -6.39 -43.69 -57.75
C THR A 72 -7.35 -44.50 -56.84
N ASN A 73 -7.79 -45.67 -57.32
CA ASN A 73 -8.06 -46.90 -56.55
C ASN A 73 -7.77 -48.08 -57.49
N HIS A 74 -7.13 -49.14 -56.99
CA HIS A 74 -6.80 -50.37 -57.72
C HIS A 74 -7.36 -51.57 -56.96
N TRP A 75 -7.95 -52.55 -57.66
CA TRP A 75 -7.63 -53.99 -57.65
C TRP A 75 -8.29 -54.65 -58.90
N SER A 76 -7.56 -55.59 -59.51
CA SER A 76 -7.78 -56.38 -60.74
C SER A 76 -8.90 -57.43 -60.60
N GLU A 77 -9.43 -58.16 -61.61
CA GLU A 77 -8.79 -58.89 -62.74
C GLU A 77 -9.86 -59.51 -63.69
N THR A 78 -9.67 -59.40 -65.03
CA THR A 78 -9.77 -60.41 -66.14
C THR A 78 -11.08 -61.24 -66.34
N GLN A 79 -11.66 -61.53 -67.51
CA GLN A 79 -11.25 -61.66 -68.94
C GLN A 79 -12.51 -61.51 -69.87
N VAL A 80 -12.51 -60.76 -71.01
CA VAL A 80 -12.38 -61.16 -72.45
C VAL A 80 -13.31 -62.35 -72.87
N ILE A 81 -14.05 -62.43 -74.00
CA ILE A 81 -13.93 -62.07 -75.43
C ILE A 81 -15.34 -62.09 -76.10
N ASP A 82 -15.48 -61.28 -77.17
CA ASP A 82 -16.39 -61.33 -78.35
C ASP A 82 -17.92 -61.34 -78.19
N GLU A 83 -18.71 -60.97 -79.20
CA GLU A 83 -18.64 -60.15 -80.44
C GLU A 83 -19.93 -60.59 -81.16
N GLN A 84 -20.54 -59.67 -81.88
CA GLN A 84 -21.58 -59.94 -82.89
C GLN A 84 -22.92 -60.45 -82.36
N MET A 85 -24.05 -60.23 -83.01
CA MET A 85 -24.50 -59.31 -84.05
C MET A 85 -26.02 -59.44 -83.98
N GLN A 86 -26.70 -58.31 -84.11
CA GLN A 86 -27.76 -58.13 -85.09
C GLN A 86 -29.05 -58.99 -85.05
N ASP A 87 -30.13 -58.19 -85.05
CA ASP A 87 -31.37 -58.34 -85.80
C ASP A 87 -32.53 -59.19 -85.27
N GLU A 88 -33.63 -58.43 -85.12
CA GLU A 88 -34.98 -58.72 -85.61
C GLU A 88 -35.71 -59.94 -85.03
N ALA A 89 -37.02 -59.98 -84.99
CA ALA A 89 -38.10 -59.03 -84.89
C ALA A 89 -39.30 -59.93 -84.57
N THR A 90 -40.26 -59.42 -83.81
CA THR A 90 -41.67 -59.82 -83.82
C THR A 90 -42.03 -61.31 -83.59
N THR A 91 -42.85 -61.57 -82.58
CA THR A 91 -44.29 -61.83 -82.82
C THR A 91 -45.06 -61.89 -81.51
N LEU A 92 -46.26 -61.33 -81.61
CA LEU A 92 -47.28 -61.19 -80.60
C LEU A 92 -47.92 -62.55 -80.31
N VAL A 93 -48.20 -62.84 -79.04
CA VAL A 93 -49.42 -63.59 -78.68
C VAL A 93 -50.07 -62.88 -77.50
N GLU A 94 -51.19 -62.27 -77.83
CA GLU A 94 -52.18 -61.69 -76.94
C GLU A 94 -52.89 -62.81 -76.18
N THR A 95 -53.04 -62.67 -74.87
CA THR A 95 -54.15 -63.29 -74.12
C THR A 95 -54.65 -62.30 -73.08
N ALA A 96 -55.74 -61.64 -73.44
CA ALA A 96 -56.80 -61.17 -72.55
C ALA A 96 -57.10 -62.24 -71.46
N THR A 97 -57.53 -61.98 -70.23
CA THR A 97 -58.24 -60.85 -69.60
C THR A 97 -58.35 -61.22 -68.11
N GLN A 98 -58.19 -60.28 -67.17
CA GLN A 98 -59.21 -60.03 -66.14
C GLN A 98 -58.85 -58.81 -65.27
N GLN A 99 -59.72 -57.82 -65.33
CA GLN A 99 -59.79 -56.67 -64.44
C GLN A 99 -60.06 -57.11 -62.99
N ASN A 100 -59.39 -56.49 -62.02
CA ASN A 100 -59.97 -55.83 -60.83
C ASN A 100 -58.86 -55.15 -59.98
N PRO A 101 -59.17 -54.10 -59.18
CA PRO A 101 -58.36 -52.90 -59.13
C PRO A 101 -57.21 -52.97 -58.10
N LEU A 102 -55.97 -52.85 -58.57
CA LEU A 102 -54.74 -52.90 -57.75
C LEU A 102 -54.17 -51.50 -57.41
N ILE A 103 -55.01 -50.47 -57.36
CA ILE A 103 -54.57 -49.12 -56.95
C ILE A 103 -54.21 -49.12 -55.43
N GLY A 104 -54.84 -50.00 -54.63
CA GLY A 104 -54.62 -50.07 -53.18
C GLY A 104 -53.22 -50.49 -52.72
N ARG A 105 -52.51 -51.40 -53.42
CA ARG A 105 -51.19 -51.90 -52.97
C ARG A 105 -50.05 -50.90 -53.23
N TRP A 106 -50.12 -50.13 -54.32
CA TRP A 106 -49.21 -49.03 -54.58
C TRP A 106 -49.47 -47.85 -53.65
N ILE A 107 -50.72 -47.60 -53.27
CA ILE A 107 -51.07 -46.60 -52.23
C ILE A 107 -50.51 -47.01 -50.87
N VAL A 108 -50.63 -48.29 -50.48
CA VAL A 108 -50.07 -48.78 -49.20
C VAL A 108 -48.55 -48.74 -49.18
N ALA A 109 -47.87 -49.10 -50.28
CA ALA A 109 -46.43 -49.00 -50.41
C ALA A 109 -45.95 -47.53 -50.41
N ALA A 110 -46.64 -46.64 -51.13
CA ALA A 110 -46.36 -45.21 -51.13
C ALA A 110 -46.58 -44.57 -49.75
N MET A 111 -47.65 -44.95 -49.04
CA MET A 111 -47.91 -44.54 -47.66
C MET A 111 -46.84 -45.03 -46.68
N ALA A 112 -46.36 -46.27 -46.81
CA ALA A 112 -45.29 -46.79 -45.97
C ALA A 112 -43.97 -46.04 -46.18
N VAL A 113 -43.61 -45.74 -47.44
CA VAL A 113 -42.45 -44.92 -47.76
C VAL A 113 -42.63 -43.48 -47.24
N LEU A 114 -43.83 -42.90 -47.38
CA LEU A 114 -44.13 -41.58 -46.84
C LEU A 114 -43.99 -41.55 -45.31
N VAL A 115 -44.47 -42.58 -44.60
CA VAL A 115 -44.33 -42.71 -43.15
C VAL A 115 -42.87 -42.91 -42.74
N LEU A 116 -42.05 -43.61 -43.53
CA LEU A 116 -40.61 -43.72 -43.28
C LEU A 116 -39.85 -42.42 -43.57
N ILE A 117 -40.25 -41.65 -44.57
CA ILE A 117 -39.68 -40.33 -44.86
C ILE A 117 -40.08 -39.35 -43.77
N ILE A 118 -41.35 -39.32 -43.37
CA ILE A 118 -41.85 -38.46 -42.29
C ILE A 118 -41.24 -38.89 -40.96
N GLY A 119 -41.20 -40.19 -40.67
CA GLY A 119 -40.60 -40.76 -39.46
C GLY A 119 -39.09 -40.54 -39.43
N GLY A 120 -38.40 -40.72 -40.55
CA GLY A 120 -36.97 -40.44 -40.71
C GLY A 120 -36.66 -38.95 -40.60
N TYR A 121 -37.50 -38.08 -41.20
CA TYR A 121 -37.39 -36.62 -41.07
C TYR A 121 -37.65 -36.17 -39.63
N PHE A 122 -38.68 -36.70 -38.99
CA PHE A 122 -39.01 -36.39 -37.60
C PHE A 122 -37.91 -36.89 -36.66
N LEU A 123 -37.37 -38.09 -36.90
CA LEU A 123 -36.24 -38.65 -36.16
C LEU A 123 -34.95 -37.85 -36.37
N PHE A 124 -34.66 -37.45 -37.62
CA PHE A 124 -33.51 -36.60 -37.96
C PHE A 124 -33.64 -35.21 -37.33
N ASN A 125 -34.83 -34.60 -37.40
CA ASN A 125 -35.13 -33.33 -36.76
C ASN A 125 -35.08 -33.42 -35.23
N THR A 126 -35.43 -34.57 -34.65
CA THR A 126 -35.30 -34.83 -33.20
C THR A 126 -33.84 -35.01 -32.76
N LEU A 127 -32.94 -35.38 -33.68
CA LEU A 127 -31.51 -35.56 -33.43
C LEU A 127 -30.68 -34.29 -33.69
N GLN A 128 -31.16 -33.35 -34.50
CA GLN A 128 -30.55 -32.04 -34.77
C GLN A 128 -30.78 -31.07 -33.59
N LYS A 129 -30.03 -31.25 -32.49
CA LYS A 129 -30.05 -30.29 -31.37
C LYS A 129 -29.33 -29.00 -31.75
N GLU A 130 -29.94 -27.85 -31.43
CA GLU A 130 -29.35 -26.52 -31.61
C GLU A 130 -27.97 -26.43 -30.96
N SER A 131 -26.98 -25.99 -31.74
CA SER A 131 -25.60 -25.77 -31.28
C SER A 131 -25.22 -24.32 -31.51
N PHE A 132 -24.61 -23.71 -30.50
CA PHE A 132 -24.18 -22.32 -30.54
C PHE A 132 -22.67 -22.24 -30.30
N PRO A 133 -21.96 -21.29 -30.92
CA PRO A 133 -20.56 -21.05 -30.60
C PRO A 133 -20.45 -20.51 -29.18
N VAL A 134 -19.48 -20.99 -28.40
CA VAL A 134 -19.17 -20.45 -27.08
C VAL A 134 -18.68 -19.01 -27.25
N PRO A 135 -19.34 -18.00 -26.62
CA PRO A 135 -18.91 -16.61 -26.70
C PRO A 135 -17.63 -16.38 -25.89
N ASP A 136 -16.98 -15.23 -26.10
CA ASP A 136 -15.84 -14.84 -25.27
C ASP A 136 -16.32 -14.45 -23.87
N LEU A 137 -15.93 -15.25 -22.88
CA LEU A 137 -16.26 -15.04 -21.47
C LEU A 137 -15.02 -14.72 -20.64
N MET A 138 -13.84 -14.62 -21.25
CA MET A 138 -12.59 -14.39 -20.54
C MET A 138 -12.60 -13.01 -19.84
N GLY A 139 -12.18 -12.98 -18.57
CA GLY A 139 -12.13 -11.78 -17.75
C GLY A 139 -13.48 -11.34 -17.16
N LEU A 140 -14.61 -11.86 -17.66
CA LEU A 140 -15.93 -11.57 -17.10
C LEU A 140 -16.10 -12.21 -15.73
N GLU A 141 -16.85 -11.55 -14.86
CA GLU A 141 -17.26 -12.12 -13.58
C GLU A 141 -18.14 -13.37 -13.80
N GLN A 142 -17.96 -14.42 -12.99
CA GLN A 142 -18.69 -15.68 -13.13
C GLN A 142 -20.22 -15.48 -13.26
N GLY A 143 -20.79 -14.58 -12.47
CA GLY A 143 -22.23 -14.25 -12.54
C GLY A 143 -22.64 -13.68 -13.88
N GLN A 144 -21.85 -12.74 -14.42
CA GLN A 144 -22.09 -12.13 -15.72
C GLN A 144 -21.95 -13.15 -16.85
N ALA A 145 -20.90 -13.98 -16.80
CA ALA A 145 -20.66 -15.05 -17.77
C ALA A 145 -21.81 -16.07 -17.78
N THR A 146 -22.33 -16.43 -16.61
CA THR A 146 -23.46 -17.36 -16.49
C THR A 146 -24.74 -16.77 -17.08
N ASN A 147 -25.02 -15.49 -16.83
CA ASN A 147 -26.18 -14.81 -17.38
C ASN A 147 -26.15 -14.74 -18.91
N LEU A 148 -24.98 -14.46 -19.50
CA LEU A 148 -24.81 -14.41 -20.96
C LEU A 148 -25.10 -15.75 -21.63
N VAL A 149 -24.72 -16.87 -21.01
CA VAL A 149 -24.90 -18.20 -21.60
C VAL A 149 -26.20 -18.90 -21.22
N THR A 150 -27.03 -18.27 -20.39
CA THR A 150 -28.30 -18.85 -19.93
C THR A 150 -29.26 -19.09 -21.09
N GLU A 151 -29.25 -18.24 -22.11
CA GLU A 151 -30.12 -18.38 -23.29
C GLU A 151 -29.80 -19.65 -24.12
N PHE A 152 -28.55 -20.11 -24.10
CA PHE A 152 -28.11 -21.30 -24.85
C PHE A 152 -28.45 -22.63 -24.16
N LYS A 153 -29.12 -22.58 -22.99
CA LYS A 153 -29.58 -23.75 -22.22
C LYS A 153 -28.47 -24.77 -21.94
N TRP A 154 -27.23 -24.30 -21.75
CA TRP A 154 -26.10 -25.14 -21.35
C TRP A 154 -26.10 -25.39 -19.83
N LYS A 155 -25.51 -26.51 -19.41
CA LYS A 155 -25.26 -26.81 -18.00
C LYS A 155 -23.94 -26.16 -17.59
N VAL A 156 -24.00 -24.99 -16.97
CA VAL A 156 -22.80 -24.26 -16.52
C VAL A 156 -22.28 -24.90 -15.24
N VAL A 157 -20.98 -25.21 -15.20
CA VAL A 157 -20.28 -25.68 -14.00
C VAL A 157 -19.02 -24.84 -13.82
N ALA A 158 -18.82 -24.27 -12.64
CA ALA A 158 -17.60 -23.56 -12.31
C ALA A 158 -16.57 -24.51 -11.69
N VAL A 159 -15.31 -24.35 -12.08
CA VAL A 159 -14.13 -25.00 -11.49
C VAL A 159 -13.14 -23.91 -11.15
N GLU A 160 -12.59 -23.95 -9.96
CA GLU A 160 -11.62 -22.97 -9.48
C GLU A 160 -10.20 -23.31 -9.95
N ALA A 161 -9.44 -22.29 -10.35
CA ALA A 161 -8.02 -22.38 -10.64
C ALA A 161 -7.32 -21.09 -10.21
N SER A 162 -6.02 -21.16 -9.88
CA SER A 162 -5.22 -19.98 -9.55
C SER A 162 -4.66 -19.32 -10.81
N ASP A 163 -4.63 -18.00 -10.84
CA ASP A 163 -4.09 -17.20 -11.94
C ASP A 163 -3.51 -15.87 -11.40
N ASP A 164 -2.29 -15.52 -11.85
CA ASP A 164 -1.56 -14.34 -11.38
C ASP A 164 -2.12 -13.01 -11.93
N LEU A 165 -2.86 -13.04 -13.05
CA LEU A 165 -3.25 -11.86 -13.82
C LEU A 165 -4.76 -11.61 -13.77
N ILE A 166 -5.56 -12.67 -13.71
CA ILE A 166 -7.03 -12.58 -13.71
C ILE A 166 -7.54 -12.41 -12.28
N ALA A 167 -8.34 -11.35 -12.06
CA ALA A 167 -8.93 -11.04 -10.77
C ALA A 167 -9.78 -12.20 -10.21
N VAL A 168 -9.82 -12.30 -8.87
CA VAL A 168 -10.62 -13.32 -8.17
C VAL A 168 -12.08 -13.22 -8.60
N GLY A 169 -12.68 -14.37 -8.94
CA GLY A 169 -14.08 -14.47 -9.38
C GLY A 169 -14.32 -14.22 -10.87
N SER A 170 -13.29 -13.83 -11.63
CA SER A 170 -13.36 -13.72 -13.09
C SER A 170 -13.02 -15.04 -13.79
N VAL A 171 -13.60 -15.27 -14.96
CA VAL A 171 -13.36 -16.46 -15.78
C VAL A 171 -11.98 -16.35 -16.45
N ILE A 172 -11.11 -17.32 -16.18
CA ILE A 172 -9.80 -17.49 -16.82
C ILE A 172 -9.98 -18.03 -18.24
N ARG A 173 -10.77 -19.11 -18.38
CA ARG A 173 -11.07 -19.76 -19.66
C ARG A 173 -12.32 -20.62 -19.55
N THR A 174 -12.78 -21.15 -20.68
CA THR A 174 -13.93 -22.06 -20.74
C THR A 174 -13.55 -23.37 -21.40
N GLU A 175 -14.26 -24.44 -21.05
CA GLU A 175 -14.20 -25.73 -21.72
C GLU A 175 -15.62 -26.16 -22.14
N PRO A 176 -15.95 -26.22 -23.44
CA PRO A 176 -15.08 -25.95 -24.61
C PRO A 176 -14.57 -24.50 -24.72
N GLU A 177 -13.45 -24.32 -25.40
CA GLU A 177 -12.85 -23.00 -25.66
C GLU A 177 -13.78 -22.09 -26.48
N ASN A 178 -13.56 -20.78 -26.35
CA ASN A 178 -14.24 -19.75 -27.13
C ASN A 178 -14.26 -20.08 -28.65
N GLY A 179 -15.41 -19.87 -29.29
CA GLY A 179 -15.63 -20.13 -30.71
C GLY A 179 -15.93 -21.59 -31.07
N LYS A 180 -15.84 -22.54 -30.12
CA LYS A 180 -16.28 -23.94 -30.36
C LYS A 180 -17.78 -24.06 -30.25
N ASN A 181 -18.39 -24.88 -31.12
CA ASN A 181 -19.83 -25.14 -31.06
C ASN A 181 -20.17 -26.11 -29.94
N LEU A 182 -21.10 -25.70 -29.07
CA LEU A 182 -21.62 -26.51 -27.98
C LEU A 182 -23.13 -26.73 -28.16
N GLN A 183 -23.54 -27.99 -28.16
CA GLN A 183 -24.96 -28.37 -28.27
C GLN A 183 -25.73 -27.97 -27.01
N SER A 184 -26.97 -27.53 -27.18
CA SER A 184 -27.90 -27.23 -26.09
C SER A 184 -28.03 -28.41 -25.12
N GLY A 185 -28.02 -28.12 -23.81
CA GLY A 185 -28.07 -29.11 -22.74
C GLY A 185 -26.75 -29.83 -22.42
N LYS A 186 -25.66 -29.56 -23.15
CA LYS A 186 -24.30 -30.02 -22.79
C LYS A 186 -23.69 -29.16 -21.68
N LYS A 187 -22.59 -29.64 -21.10
CA LYS A 187 -21.88 -28.98 -20.00
C LYS A 187 -20.90 -27.94 -20.57
N LEU A 188 -20.99 -26.71 -20.08
CA LEU A 188 -19.97 -25.68 -20.25
C LEU A 188 -19.24 -25.52 -18.92
N THR A 189 -17.93 -25.73 -18.90
CA THR A 189 -17.12 -25.56 -17.68
C THR A 189 -16.46 -24.19 -17.71
N LEU A 190 -16.75 -23.35 -16.71
CA LEU A 190 -16.07 -22.08 -16.50
C LEU A 190 -14.90 -22.31 -15.53
N ILE A 191 -13.69 -22.00 -15.95
CA ILE A 191 -12.52 -22.02 -15.07
C ILE A 191 -12.41 -20.63 -14.47
N VAL A 192 -12.68 -20.50 -13.18
CA VAL A 192 -12.77 -19.21 -12.46
C VAL A 192 -11.49 -18.99 -11.65
N SER A 193 -10.98 -17.75 -11.67
CA SER A 193 -9.77 -17.37 -10.94
C SER A 193 -10.03 -17.30 -9.44
N THR A 194 -9.14 -17.93 -8.68
CA THR A 194 -8.98 -17.77 -7.22
C THR A 194 -7.93 -16.72 -6.87
N GLY A 195 -7.36 -16.05 -7.88
CA GLY A 195 -6.25 -15.11 -7.75
C GLY A 195 -4.88 -15.79 -7.78
N PRO A 196 -3.81 -15.04 -7.45
CA PRO A 196 -2.45 -15.56 -7.41
C PRO A 196 -2.34 -16.78 -6.48
N PRO A 197 -1.48 -17.77 -6.81
CA PRO A 197 -1.32 -18.94 -5.97
C PRO A 197 -0.79 -18.54 -4.59
N PRO A 198 -1.19 -19.27 -3.52
CA PRO A 198 -0.65 -19.01 -2.20
C PRO A 198 0.85 -19.34 -2.14
N VAL A 199 1.56 -18.61 -1.30
CA VAL A 199 2.97 -18.82 -0.96
C VAL A 199 3.10 -18.98 0.55
N VAL A 200 4.12 -19.73 0.97
CA VAL A 200 4.39 -19.95 2.39
C VAL A 200 5.08 -18.72 2.98
N LEU A 201 4.60 -18.26 4.13
CA LEU A 201 5.20 -17.17 4.89
C LEU A 201 6.55 -17.62 5.47
N PRO A 202 7.66 -16.95 5.11
CA PRO A 202 8.96 -17.23 5.69
C PRO A 202 9.03 -16.72 7.15
N GLU A 203 9.92 -17.31 7.95
CA GLU A 203 10.30 -16.72 9.23
C GLU A 203 11.33 -15.61 8.99
N LEU A 204 11.05 -14.40 9.49
CA LEU A 204 11.90 -13.23 9.31
C LEU A 204 12.52 -12.74 10.62
N LYS A 205 11.97 -13.16 11.76
CA LYS A 205 12.46 -12.72 13.07
C LYS A 205 13.91 -13.14 13.28
N GLY A 206 14.75 -12.19 13.70
CA GLY A 206 16.17 -12.40 13.95
C GLY A 206 17.05 -12.33 12.70
N LEU A 207 16.47 -12.17 11.50
CA LEU A 207 17.25 -11.88 10.30
C LEU A 207 17.65 -10.40 10.28
N ASP A 208 18.72 -10.09 9.55
CA ASP A 208 18.99 -8.69 9.18
C ASP A 208 17.93 -8.19 8.19
N ALA A 209 17.61 -6.89 8.24
CA ALA A 209 16.54 -6.30 7.45
C ALA A 209 16.71 -6.52 5.94
N ALA A 210 17.95 -6.43 5.41
CA ALA A 210 18.22 -6.64 4.00
C ALA A 210 17.95 -8.09 3.57
N THR A 211 18.38 -9.06 4.37
CA THR A 211 18.12 -10.49 4.15
C THR A 211 16.63 -10.81 4.29
N ALA A 212 15.93 -10.19 5.25
CA ALA A 212 14.48 -10.35 5.40
C ALA A 212 13.73 -9.85 4.15
N ILE A 213 14.09 -8.67 3.63
CA ILE A 213 13.52 -8.09 2.40
C ILE A 213 13.80 -9.00 1.19
N ALA A 214 15.02 -9.52 1.08
CA ALA A 214 15.37 -10.46 0.02
C ALA A 214 14.55 -11.76 0.13
N THR A 215 14.36 -12.28 1.35
CA THR A 215 13.59 -13.50 1.62
C THR A 215 12.11 -13.32 1.26
N LEU A 216 11.53 -12.16 1.60
CA LEU A 216 10.18 -11.78 1.20
C LEU A 216 10.03 -11.76 -0.33
N THR A 217 10.94 -11.05 -1.01
CA THR A 217 10.90 -10.90 -2.48
C THR A 217 11.05 -12.24 -3.18
N ASN A 218 11.97 -13.10 -2.71
CA ASN A 218 12.18 -14.44 -3.26
C ASN A 218 10.98 -15.37 -3.04
N SER A 219 10.20 -15.14 -1.97
CA SER A 219 8.97 -15.88 -1.69
C SER A 219 7.75 -15.34 -2.46
N GLY A 220 7.94 -14.32 -3.31
CA GLY A 220 6.86 -13.68 -4.07
C GLY A 220 5.98 -12.75 -3.22
N LEU A 221 6.43 -12.35 -2.03
CA LEU A 221 5.79 -11.38 -1.16
C LEU A 221 6.37 -9.98 -1.39
N LYS A 222 5.69 -8.96 -0.90
CA LYS A 222 6.12 -7.56 -1.00
C LYS A 222 6.44 -7.01 0.39
N LEU A 223 7.47 -6.17 0.46
CA LEU A 223 7.69 -5.33 1.63
C LEU A 223 6.54 -4.32 1.73
N GLY A 224 5.93 -4.24 2.91
CA GLY A 224 5.02 -3.16 3.30
C GLY A 224 5.82 -2.01 3.89
N ALA A 225 5.63 -1.75 5.18
CA ALA A 225 6.37 -0.79 5.97
C ALA A 225 7.59 -1.44 6.64
N GLU A 226 8.70 -0.69 6.68
CA GLU A 226 9.84 -0.96 7.55
C GLU A 226 9.78 0.03 8.71
N VAL A 227 9.44 -0.45 9.90
CA VAL A 227 9.18 0.38 11.08
C VAL A 227 10.34 0.24 12.08
N PRO A 228 11.04 1.33 12.44
CA PRO A 228 12.03 1.28 13.51
C PRO A 228 11.33 1.06 14.86
N GLU A 229 11.85 0.14 15.65
CA GLU A 229 11.36 -0.18 16.99
C GLU A 229 12.56 -0.39 17.93
N SER A 230 12.53 0.25 19.10
CA SER A 230 13.65 0.19 20.04
C SER A 230 13.62 -1.08 20.88
N ASP A 231 14.80 -1.68 21.04
CA ASP A 231 15.01 -2.87 21.86
C ASP A 231 16.37 -2.82 22.56
N GLU A 232 16.39 -3.17 23.84
CA GLU A 232 17.57 -3.08 24.70
C GLU A 232 18.65 -4.15 24.42
N ASN A 233 18.28 -5.22 23.71
CA ASN A 233 19.11 -6.42 23.56
C ASN A 233 19.35 -6.81 22.10
N ILE A 234 18.49 -6.39 21.19
CA ILE A 234 18.60 -6.72 19.77
C ILE A 234 19.42 -5.66 19.03
N GLN A 235 20.43 -6.13 18.29
CA GLN A 235 21.30 -5.26 17.48
C GLN A 235 20.51 -4.49 16.42
N VAL A 236 20.89 -3.23 16.22
CA VAL A 236 20.40 -2.35 15.14
C VAL A 236 20.40 -3.05 13.79
N GLY A 237 19.29 -2.94 13.05
CA GLY A 237 19.12 -3.53 11.73
C GLY A 237 18.60 -4.97 11.71
N THR A 238 18.30 -5.54 12.88
CA THR A 238 17.74 -6.90 13.00
C THR A 238 16.22 -6.84 13.14
N VAL A 239 15.49 -7.73 12.47
CA VAL A 239 14.03 -7.81 12.55
C VAL A 239 13.60 -8.37 13.91
N LEU A 240 12.86 -7.58 14.67
CA LEU A 240 12.27 -7.92 15.97
C LEU A 240 11.03 -8.81 15.82
N ARG A 241 10.16 -8.38 14.90
CA ARG A 241 8.88 -9.01 14.56
C ARG A 241 8.45 -8.53 13.18
N TRP A 242 7.46 -9.21 12.65
CA TRP A 242 6.87 -8.91 11.34
C TRP A 242 5.39 -9.26 11.40
N GLU A 243 4.59 -8.65 10.53
CA GLU A 243 3.17 -8.94 10.42
C GLU A 243 2.67 -8.75 8.99
N VAL A 244 1.61 -9.47 8.63
CA VAL A 244 0.97 -9.30 7.31
C VAL A 244 -0.08 -8.21 7.42
N SER A 245 0.05 -7.11 6.65
CA SER A 245 -0.74 -5.88 6.85
C SER A 245 -2.25 -6.09 6.85
N LEU A 246 -2.75 -6.99 5.98
CA LEU A 246 -4.18 -7.31 5.87
C LEU A 246 -4.61 -8.47 6.77
N GLN A 247 -3.66 -9.25 7.31
CA GLN A 247 -3.92 -10.47 8.07
C GLN A 247 -2.91 -10.64 9.24
N PRO A 248 -2.93 -9.77 10.26
CA PRO A 248 -1.91 -9.73 11.32
C PRO A 248 -1.82 -11.00 12.19
N SER A 249 -2.83 -11.88 12.12
CA SER A 249 -2.86 -13.15 12.86
C SER A 249 -2.06 -14.27 12.21
N LEU A 250 -1.56 -14.09 10.99
CA LEU A 250 -0.76 -15.10 10.31
C LEU A 250 0.64 -15.22 10.93
N VAL A 251 1.17 -16.44 10.94
CA VAL A 251 2.50 -16.77 11.48
C VAL A 251 3.36 -17.48 10.44
N ALA A 252 4.66 -17.61 10.72
CA ALA A 252 5.59 -18.34 9.84
C ALA A 252 5.08 -19.75 9.49
N GLY A 253 5.27 -20.17 8.26
CA GLY A 253 4.87 -21.47 7.74
C GLY A 253 3.40 -21.57 7.29
N GLN A 254 2.58 -20.55 7.52
CA GLN A 254 1.22 -20.48 6.95
C GLN A 254 1.24 -19.97 5.52
N GLU A 255 0.15 -20.21 4.79
CA GLU A 255 -0.02 -19.76 3.41
C GLU A 255 -0.68 -18.38 3.34
N VAL A 256 -0.20 -17.55 2.43
CA VAL A 256 -0.75 -16.23 2.12
C VAL A 256 -0.76 -16.01 0.61
N ILE A 257 -1.66 -15.18 0.10
CA ILE A 257 -1.73 -14.89 -1.34
C ILE A 257 -0.41 -14.25 -1.80
N LYS A 258 0.16 -14.76 -2.90
CA LYS A 258 1.36 -14.16 -3.52
C LYS A 258 1.14 -12.67 -3.78
N GLY A 259 2.16 -11.88 -3.49
CA GLY A 259 2.12 -10.42 -3.61
C GLY A 259 1.53 -9.69 -2.41
N SER A 260 1.13 -10.40 -1.36
CA SER A 260 0.73 -9.79 -0.08
C SER A 260 1.88 -9.00 0.55
N THR A 261 1.52 -7.93 1.26
CA THR A 261 2.47 -7.05 1.93
C THR A 261 2.76 -7.54 3.35
N VAL A 262 4.04 -7.52 3.71
CA VAL A 262 4.52 -7.84 5.05
C VAL A 262 5.25 -6.64 5.60
N ASP A 263 4.80 -6.16 6.75
CA ASP A 263 5.43 -5.09 7.51
C ASP A 263 6.49 -5.72 8.42
N ILE A 264 7.68 -5.12 8.47
CA ILE A 264 8.79 -5.56 9.32
C ILE A 264 9.10 -4.48 10.35
N PHE A 265 9.35 -4.92 11.58
CA PHE A 265 9.77 -4.06 12.68
C PHE A 265 11.23 -4.34 12.96
N VAL A 266 12.06 -3.34 12.76
CA VAL A 266 13.52 -3.47 12.76
C VAL A 266 14.08 -2.75 13.97
N SER A 267 15.00 -3.39 14.68
CA SER A 267 15.66 -2.79 15.82
C SER A 267 16.41 -1.54 15.41
N ASP A 268 16.13 -0.41 16.05
CA ASP A 268 16.96 0.80 16.01
C ASP A 268 17.91 0.89 17.22
N GLY A 269 17.91 -0.15 18.06
CA GLY A 269 18.74 -0.27 19.26
C GLY A 269 18.02 0.17 20.53
N PRO A 270 18.77 0.38 21.63
CA PRO A 270 18.20 0.85 22.90
C PRO A 270 17.51 2.20 22.76
N ALA A 271 16.40 2.38 23.46
CA ALA A 271 15.68 3.65 23.46
C ALA A 271 16.56 4.78 24.03
N PRO A 272 16.54 5.98 23.41
CA PRO A 272 17.20 7.15 23.97
C PRO A 272 16.67 7.49 25.37
N ARG A 273 17.55 8.03 26.20
CA ARG A 273 17.29 8.36 27.61
C ARG A 273 17.09 9.86 27.73
N VAL A 274 16.08 10.26 28.50
CA VAL A 274 15.82 11.66 28.80
C VAL A 274 16.83 12.12 29.83
N VAL A 275 17.59 13.17 29.51
CA VAL A 275 18.58 13.74 30.42
C VAL A 275 17.86 14.40 31.62
N PRO A 276 18.13 13.99 32.87
CA PRO A 276 17.52 14.59 34.04
C PRO A 276 18.14 15.96 34.37
N ASP A 277 17.47 16.72 35.24
CA ASP A 277 18.06 17.91 35.85
C ASP A 277 18.96 17.51 37.02
N LEU A 278 20.24 17.80 36.88
CA LEU A 278 21.28 17.50 37.86
C LEU A 278 21.64 18.74 38.70
N THR A 279 21.07 19.90 38.40
CA THR A 279 21.46 21.18 39.00
C THR A 279 21.34 21.14 40.53
N GLY A 280 22.42 21.54 41.22
CA GLY A 280 22.48 21.54 42.68
C GLY A 280 22.70 20.17 43.33
N LEU A 281 22.64 19.06 42.60
CA LEU A 281 22.97 17.74 43.13
C LEU A 281 24.47 17.62 43.40
N THR A 282 24.84 16.74 44.33
CA THR A 282 26.25 16.35 44.53
C THR A 282 26.72 15.49 43.36
N LEU A 283 28.03 15.45 43.10
CA LEU A 283 28.60 14.61 42.04
C LEU A 283 28.20 13.13 42.19
N GLU A 284 28.18 12.63 43.42
CA GLU A 284 27.78 11.25 43.72
C GLU A 284 26.31 11.00 43.36
N ALA A 285 25.40 11.87 43.82
CA ALA A 285 23.98 11.76 43.52
C ALA A 285 23.69 11.86 42.01
N ALA A 286 24.37 12.80 41.33
CA ALA A 286 24.28 12.94 39.88
C ALA A 286 24.78 11.69 39.14
N THR A 287 25.89 11.09 39.61
CA THR A 287 26.43 9.86 39.02
C THR A 287 25.46 8.69 39.16
N THR A 288 24.87 8.50 40.35
CA THR A 288 23.88 7.43 40.57
C THR A 288 22.65 7.62 39.69
N MET A 289 22.11 8.85 39.63
CA MET A 289 20.94 9.16 38.81
C MET A 289 21.17 8.90 37.32
N LEU A 290 22.36 9.21 36.80
CA LEU A 290 22.71 8.93 35.41
C LEU A 290 22.91 7.42 35.17
N ASN A 291 23.56 6.71 36.08
CA ASN A 291 23.77 5.26 35.97
C ASN A 291 22.45 4.47 35.96
N ASP A 292 21.45 4.89 36.75
CA ASP A 292 20.11 4.29 36.75
C ASP A 292 19.41 4.43 35.39
N LEU A 293 19.81 5.43 34.59
CA LEU A 293 19.36 5.64 33.23
C LEU A 293 20.29 5.03 32.17
N ASP A 294 21.29 4.24 32.56
CA ASP A 294 22.37 3.75 31.68
C ASP A 294 23.13 4.89 30.97
N LEU A 295 23.17 6.09 31.55
CA LEU A 295 23.96 7.23 31.09
C LEU A 295 25.25 7.33 31.89
N THR A 296 26.28 7.91 31.29
CA THR A 296 27.57 8.12 31.96
C THR A 296 27.75 9.58 32.37
N LEU A 297 28.57 9.84 33.39
CA LEU A 297 28.92 11.20 33.80
C LEU A 297 30.32 11.55 33.29
N ASN A 298 30.46 12.71 32.68
CA ASN A 298 31.74 13.32 32.35
C ASN A 298 31.96 14.58 33.19
N ARG A 299 33.16 14.81 33.71
CA ARG A 299 33.46 15.99 34.54
C ARG A 299 34.19 17.05 33.74
N ALA A 300 33.59 18.22 33.62
CA ALA A 300 34.25 19.42 33.12
C ALA A 300 35.01 20.15 34.25
N ASP A 301 35.77 21.17 33.87
CA ASP A 301 36.44 22.04 34.83
C ASP A 301 35.41 22.71 35.76
N ASP A 302 35.71 22.70 37.05
CA ASP A 302 34.90 23.34 38.08
C ASP A 302 34.85 24.86 37.86
N GLN A 303 33.66 25.46 37.99
CA GLN A 303 33.41 26.89 37.70
C GLN A 303 32.74 27.58 38.90
N PHE A 304 32.81 28.91 38.93
CA PHE A 304 32.10 29.69 39.95
C PHE A 304 30.65 29.93 39.51
N PHE A 305 29.71 29.70 40.42
CA PHE A 305 28.29 29.93 40.19
C PHE A 305 27.70 30.71 41.35
N LEU A 306 26.96 31.78 41.05
CA LEU A 306 26.37 32.65 42.07
C LEU A 306 25.18 32.00 42.78
N MET A 307 24.41 31.17 42.06
CA MET A 307 23.14 30.60 42.52
C MET A 307 23.23 29.11 42.91
N VAL A 308 24.44 28.52 42.90
CA VAL A 308 24.63 27.09 43.20
C VAL A 308 25.66 26.94 44.31
N GLU A 309 25.28 26.21 45.34
CA GLU A 309 26.13 25.93 46.50
C GLU A 309 27.44 25.23 46.11
N LEU A 310 28.48 25.45 46.91
CA LEU A 310 29.78 24.81 46.73
C LEU A 310 29.62 23.28 46.72
N GLY A 311 30.17 22.63 45.69
CA GLY A 311 30.11 21.17 45.54
C GLY A 311 28.88 20.63 44.83
N GLY A 312 27.87 21.46 44.55
CA GLY A 312 26.74 21.11 43.69
C GLY A 312 27.08 21.19 42.20
N VAL A 313 26.36 20.47 41.35
CA VAL A 313 26.44 20.63 39.89
C VAL A 313 25.94 22.01 39.51
N GLY A 314 26.82 22.85 38.96
CA GLY A 314 26.52 24.21 38.56
C GLY A 314 26.10 24.34 37.10
N SER A 315 26.56 23.43 36.24
CA SER A 315 26.09 23.32 34.86
C SER A 315 26.15 21.89 34.37
N GLN A 316 25.30 21.58 33.39
CA GLN A 316 25.29 20.32 32.67
C GLN A 316 25.14 20.54 31.16
N SER A 317 25.62 19.57 30.39
CA SER A 317 25.39 19.45 28.95
C SER A 317 25.40 17.98 28.58
N PRO A 318 24.34 17.43 27.95
CA PRO A 318 23.17 18.13 27.39
C PRO A 318 22.21 18.72 28.43
N LEU A 319 21.28 19.57 28.00
CA LEU A 319 20.33 20.24 28.89
C LEU A 319 19.26 19.25 29.42
N PRO A 320 18.62 19.54 30.57
CA PRO A 320 17.52 18.72 31.07
C PRO A 320 16.39 18.59 30.06
N GLY A 321 15.86 17.37 29.88
CA GLY A 321 14.80 17.06 28.93
C GLY A 321 15.27 16.70 27.52
N GLU A 322 16.55 16.89 27.20
CA GLU A 322 17.09 16.44 25.91
C GLU A 322 17.21 14.91 25.85
N LEU A 323 17.14 14.35 24.64
CA LEU A 323 17.30 12.92 24.41
C LEU A 323 18.77 12.60 24.15
N LEU A 324 19.27 11.57 24.83
CA LEU A 324 20.65 11.14 24.73
C LEU A 324 20.71 9.61 24.60
N ASP A 325 21.49 9.11 23.64
CA ASP A 325 21.60 7.66 23.42
C ASP A 325 22.12 6.96 24.67
N ARG A 326 21.69 5.71 24.87
CA ARG A 326 22.16 4.86 25.96
C ARG A 326 23.70 4.80 25.99
N GLY A 327 24.28 4.89 27.18
CA GLY A 327 25.72 4.83 27.44
C GLY A 327 26.47 6.13 27.17
N LYS A 328 25.84 7.15 26.57
CA LYS A 328 26.49 8.45 26.33
C LYS A 328 26.62 9.25 27.62
N ALA A 329 27.53 10.23 27.56
CA ALA A 329 27.93 11.00 28.73
C ALA A 329 27.20 12.33 28.83
N VAL A 330 26.71 12.66 30.03
CA VAL A 330 26.33 14.01 30.44
C VAL A 330 27.54 14.66 31.10
N THR A 331 27.98 15.77 30.54
CA THR A 331 29.10 16.55 31.06
C THR A 331 28.59 17.53 32.11
N VAL A 332 29.18 17.52 33.30
CA VAL A 332 28.82 18.42 34.41
C VAL A 332 30.02 19.24 34.90
N ALA A 333 29.78 20.49 35.28
CA ALA A 333 30.75 21.30 36.01
C ALA A 333 30.29 21.48 37.45
N ILE A 334 31.20 21.28 38.41
CA ILE A 334 30.90 21.46 39.82
C ILE A 334 31.10 22.92 40.22
N SER A 335 30.21 23.40 41.07
CA SER A 335 30.25 24.76 41.59
C SER A 335 31.36 24.93 42.63
N LYS A 336 32.19 25.94 42.41
CA LYS A 336 33.15 26.49 43.38
C LYS A 336 32.49 27.50 44.33
N GLY A 337 31.16 27.62 44.30
CA GLY A 337 30.41 28.69 44.93
C GLY A 337 30.55 30.03 44.17
N PRO A 338 30.13 31.14 44.78
CA PRO A 338 30.33 32.46 44.20
C PRO A 338 31.81 32.84 44.17
N ASP A 339 32.25 33.52 43.11
CA ASP A 339 33.60 34.10 43.02
C ASP A 339 33.65 35.35 43.92
N LEU A 340 33.99 35.16 45.19
CA LEU A 340 34.06 36.22 46.18
C LEU A 340 35.48 36.78 46.30
N LEU A 341 35.58 38.10 46.37
CA LEU A 341 36.82 38.84 46.60
C LEU A 341 36.71 39.66 47.90
N SER A 342 37.85 39.84 48.57
CA SER A 342 37.95 40.65 49.79
C SER A 342 37.94 42.14 49.47
N VAL A 343 37.03 42.90 50.09
CA VAL A 343 37.03 44.37 49.98
C VAL A 343 38.35 44.94 50.53
N PRO A 344 39.12 45.72 49.73
CA PRO A 344 40.40 46.29 50.17
C PRO A 344 40.22 47.36 51.25
N GLN A 345 41.29 47.67 51.98
CA GLN A 345 41.33 48.76 52.95
C GLN A 345 41.39 50.11 52.22
N LEU A 346 40.24 50.79 52.08
CA LEU A 346 40.14 52.05 51.33
C LEU A 346 40.10 53.31 52.21
N LYS A 347 39.72 53.19 53.49
CA LYS A 347 39.50 54.34 54.40
C LYS A 347 40.76 55.15 54.74
N THR A 348 41.95 54.63 54.43
CA THR A 348 43.24 55.29 54.68
C THR A 348 43.92 55.80 53.41
N LEU A 349 43.31 55.58 52.24
CA LEU A 349 43.90 55.87 50.94
C LEU A 349 43.35 57.16 50.32
N LYS A 350 44.18 57.84 49.52
CA LYS A 350 43.74 58.99 48.69
C LYS A 350 43.00 58.51 47.45
N ILE A 351 42.17 59.37 46.84
CA ILE A 351 41.27 59.01 45.74
C ILE A 351 41.95 58.24 44.57
N ASP A 352 43.16 58.62 44.18
CA ASP A 352 43.88 57.94 43.10
C ASP A 352 44.33 56.53 43.49
N GLN A 353 44.73 56.36 44.76
CA GLN A 353 45.05 55.05 45.34
C GLN A 353 43.80 54.21 45.57
N VAL A 354 42.67 54.83 45.93
CA VAL A 354 41.36 54.16 46.07
C VAL A 354 40.93 53.58 44.73
N ARG A 355 40.97 54.38 43.67
CA ARG A 355 40.64 53.92 42.30
C ARG A 355 41.49 52.72 41.89
N LEU A 356 42.80 52.81 42.12
CA LEU A 356 43.73 51.72 41.80
C LEU A 356 43.46 50.48 42.66
N ALA A 357 43.23 50.64 43.96
CA ALA A 357 42.97 49.53 44.88
C ALA A 357 41.66 48.80 44.55
N VAL A 358 40.60 49.51 44.19
CA VAL A 358 39.31 48.91 43.78
C VAL A 358 39.47 48.08 42.51
N VAL A 359 40.08 48.65 41.47
CA VAL A 359 40.27 47.97 40.18
C VAL A 359 41.23 46.78 40.32
N ASN A 360 42.35 46.95 41.03
CA ASN A 360 43.32 45.87 41.28
C ASN A 360 42.74 44.74 42.12
N ALA A 361 41.80 45.04 43.02
CA ALA A 361 41.08 44.05 43.80
C ALA A 361 39.97 43.34 43.00
N GLY A 362 39.78 43.65 41.70
CA GLY A 362 38.80 43.00 40.85
C GLY A 362 37.36 43.51 40.99
N PHE A 363 37.18 44.70 41.58
CA PHE A 363 35.90 45.38 41.71
C PHE A 363 35.75 46.50 40.69
N THR A 364 34.50 46.91 40.46
CA THR A 364 34.19 48.05 39.60
C THR A 364 34.00 49.29 40.46
N LEU A 365 34.64 50.40 40.08
CA LEU A 365 34.43 51.68 40.77
C LEU A 365 33.08 52.27 40.36
N GLY A 366 32.22 52.52 41.35
CA GLY A 366 30.91 53.14 41.17
C GLY A 366 30.92 54.66 41.33
N LYS A 367 29.85 55.20 41.90
CA LYS A 367 29.67 56.62 42.17
C LYS A 367 30.61 57.07 43.29
N ILE A 368 31.30 58.18 43.07
CA ILE A 368 32.05 58.90 44.09
C ILE A 368 31.25 60.12 44.51
N ARG A 369 31.03 60.31 45.82
CA ARG A 369 30.29 61.45 46.37
C ARG A 369 31.08 62.15 47.48
N GLY A 370 30.96 63.48 47.56
CA GLY A 370 31.56 64.34 48.58
C GLY A 370 32.97 64.85 48.23
N ASP A 371 33.64 65.50 49.20
CA ASP A 371 34.98 66.08 49.00
C ASP A 371 36.11 65.03 48.99
N THR A 372 36.64 64.75 47.79
CA THR A 372 37.70 63.78 47.56
C THR A 372 39.10 64.20 48.06
N LYS A 373 39.26 65.41 48.63
CA LYS A 373 40.53 65.83 49.27
C LYS A 373 40.82 65.03 50.54
N GLY A 374 39.76 64.57 51.22
CA GLY A 374 39.81 63.79 52.45
C GLY A 374 40.08 62.29 52.23
N TYR A 375 39.55 61.47 53.15
CA TYR A 375 39.59 60.01 53.08
C TYR A 375 38.15 59.45 52.99
N PRO A 376 37.94 58.27 52.38
CA PRO A 376 36.62 57.65 52.34
C PRO A 376 36.05 57.41 53.73
N ILE A 377 34.80 57.80 53.96
CA ILE A 377 34.07 57.54 55.21
C ILE A 377 33.25 56.26 55.12
N ALA A 378 32.70 55.96 53.95
CA ALA A 378 31.87 54.79 53.71
C ALA A 378 32.13 54.22 52.31
N ILE A 379 32.08 52.90 52.21
CA ILE A 379 32.09 52.16 50.96
C ILE A 379 30.76 51.41 50.92
N ARG A 380 30.04 51.47 49.81
CA ARG A 380 28.75 50.78 49.66
C ARG A 380 28.73 49.83 48.49
N TRP A 381 28.05 48.71 48.66
CA TRP A 381 27.66 47.74 47.63
C TRP A 381 26.16 47.49 47.78
N GLU A 382 25.39 47.62 46.71
CA GLU A 382 23.92 47.44 46.72
C GLU A 382 23.21 48.18 47.87
N ASP A 383 23.61 49.44 48.09
CA ASP A 383 23.14 50.35 49.16
C ASP A 383 23.53 49.97 50.61
N GLU A 384 24.17 48.82 50.83
CA GLU A 384 24.70 48.41 52.12
C GLU A 384 26.14 48.90 52.34
N VAL A 385 26.49 49.25 53.58
CA VAL A 385 27.85 49.65 53.94
C VAL A 385 28.71 48.40 54.09
N VAL A 386 29.75 48.28 53.26
CA VAL A 386 30.70 47.18 53.32
C VAL A 386 31.95 47.54 54.11
N THR A 387 32.51 46.55 54.80
CA THR A 387 33.74 46.70 55.59
C THR A 387 34.93 46.06 54.88
N ALA A 388 36.12 46.55 55.14
CA ALA A 388 37.32 45.97 54.56
C ALA A 388 37.55 44.54 55.10
N GLY A 389 37.87 43.61 54.21
CA GLY A 389 37.92 42.17 54.47
C GLY A 389 36.60 41.43 54.24
N GLN A 390 35.48 42.14 54.04
CA GLN A 390 34.21 41.52 53.66
C GLN A 390 34.32 40.88 52.28
N GLN A 391 33.72 39.69 52.13
CA GLN A 391 33.68 38.94 50.87
C GLN A 391 32.47 39.38 50.04
N ILE A 392 32.70 39.89 48.84
CA ILE A 392 31.63 40.26 47.90
C ILE A 392 31.96 39.74 46.49
N PRO A 393 30.97 39.52 45.61
CA PRO A 393 31.21 38.97 44.28
C PRO A 393 32.21 39.77 43.44
N ARG A 394 33.06 39.10 42.66
CA ARG A 394 33.93 39.74 41.67
C ARG A 394 33.11 40.65 40.76
N GLY A 395 33.68 41.81 40.41
CA GLY A 395 33.04 42.78 39.53
C GLY A 395 31.95 43.62 40.20
N SER A 396 31.64 43.36 41.48
CA SER A 396 30.72 44.20 42.27
C SER A 396 31.11 45.68 42.19
N VAL A 397 30.08 46.52 42.13
CA VAL A 397 30.24 47.98 42.05
C VAL A 397 30.35 48.56 43.46
N LEU A 398 31.46 49.25 43.71
CA LEU A 398 31.72 49.91 45.00
C LEU A 398 31.53 51.43 44.87
N ASP A 399 30.51 51.96 45.54
CA ASP A 399 30.27 53.39 45.68
C ASP A 399 31.09 53.95 46.85
N ILE A 400 31.83 55.03 46.62
CA ILE A 400 32.74 55.62 47.60
C ILE A 400 32.20 56.98 48.08
N PHE A 401 32.03 57.11 49.39
CA PHE A 401 31.53 58.31 50.03
C PHE A 401 32.65 58.98 50.83
N TYR A 402 32.80 60.28 50.60
CA TYR A 402 33.68 61.19 51.33
C TYR A 402 32.85 62.17 52.18
N TYR A 403 33.50 62.88 53.10
CA TYR A 403 32.85 63.93 53.89
C TYR A 403 32.30 65.05 53.00
N GLY A 404 31.07 65.50 53.29
CA GLY A 404 30.52 66.81 52.89
C GLY A 404 30.30 67.01 51.39
N SER A 405 29.13 67.55 51.04
CA SER A 405 28.74 67.99 49.69
C SER A 405 29.75 68.92 49.03
#